data_AF-A0A9E1XZC0-F1
#
_entry.id   AF-A0A9E1XZC0-F1
#
_cell.length_a   1.000
_cell.length_b   1.000
_cell.length_c   1.000
_cell.angle_alpha   90.00
_cell.angle_beta   90.00
_cell.angle_gamma   90.00
#
_symmetry.space_group_name_H-M   'P 1'
#
loop_
_entity.id
_entity.type
_entity.pdbx_description
1 polymer ?
#
loop_
_entity_poly.entity_id
_entity_poly.type
_entity_poly.pdbx_seq_one_letter_code
_entity_poly.pdbx_strand_id
1 'polypeptide(L)'
;MSSAHVLGQAVIGLSAHTIQIEATISNGLPQLNIVGMSEHRAKHSRERIRSAIEHAGFKLPDRRIVINLAPSDVPKEHAGFDLPIALSILIASQQVEASRFQGLCAMGELSLTGEVRTVPGLLIAALACGQSGL
;
A
#
# COMPACT_ATOMS: atom_id res chain seq x y z
N MET A 1 6.44 15.85 10.91
CA MET A 1 5.53 15.17 9.96
C MET A 1 6.42 14.45 8.97
N SER A 2 6.21 13.16 8.74
CA SER A 2 6.97 12.39 7.75
C SER A 2 6.00 11.77 6.75
N SER A 3 6.42 11.67 5.50
CA SER A 3 5.66 10.99 4.46
C SER A 3 6.56 10.13 3.58
N ALA A 4 5.96 9.11 2.97
CA ALA A 4 6.59 8.28 1.97
C ALA A 4 5.54 7.77 1.00
N HIS A 5 5.95 7.42 -0.20
CA HIS A 5 5.06 6.81 -1.19
C HIS A 5 5.66 5.54 -1.77
N VAL A 6 4.77 4.66 -2.22
CA VAL A 6 5.07 3.43 -2.95
C VAL A 6 4.14 3.37 -4.15
N LEU A 7 4.62 2.87 -5.28
CA LEU A 7 3.80 2.67 -6.46
C LEU A 7 3.10 1.32 -6.40
N GLY A 8 1.86 1.29 -6.88
CA GLY A 8 1.06 0.08 -7.09
C GLY A 8 0.36 0.14 -8.44
N GLN A 9 -0.37 -0.93 -8.79
CA GLN A 9 -1.19 -0.98 -10.00
C GLN A 9 -2.64 -1.29 -9.68
N ALA A 10 -3.56 -0.56 -10.29
CA ALA A 10 -4.98 -0.89 -10.37
C ALA A 10 -5.26 -1.53 -11.73
N VAL A 11 -5.57 -2.82 -11.74
CA VAL A 11 -5.92 -3.56 -12.96
C VAL A 11 -7.42 -3.38 -13.25
N ILE A 12 -7.73 -2.96 -14.48
CA ILE A 12 -9.09 -2.73 -14.97
C ILE A 12 -9.18 -3.34 -16.37
N GLY A 13 -9.90 -4.45 -16.49
CA GLY A 13 -9.95 -5.23 -17.73
C GLY A 13 -8.55 -5.72 -18.12
N LEU A 14 -8.08 -5.27 -19.28
CA LEU A 14 -6.76 -5.63 -19.84
C LEU A 14 -5.70 -4.53 -19.64
N SER A 15 -6.02 -3.49 -18.88
CA SER A 15 -5.13 -2.36 -18.62
C SER A 15 -4.78 -2.27 -17.13
N ALA A 16 -3.64 -1.66 -16.82
CA ALA A 16 -3.26 -1.31 -15.46
C ALA A 16 -2.99 0.20 -15.37
N HIS A 17 -3.40 0.79 -14.25
CA HIS A 17 -3.21 2.20 -13.95
C HIS A 17 -2.32 2.32 -12.73
N THR A 18 -1.27 3.13 -12.84
CA THR A 18 -0.35 3.35 -11.74
C THR A 18 -1.07 4.10 -10.62
N ILE A 19 -1.04 3.51 -9.43
CA ILE A 19 -1.57 4.11 -8.20
C ILE A 19 -0.39 4.53 -7.35
N GLN A 20 -0.40 5.77 -6.86
CA GLN A 20 0.52 6.22 -5.84
C GLN A 20 -0.13 6.03 -4.48
N ILE A 21 0.54 5.25 -3.63
CA ILE A 21 0.13 4.97 -2.26
C ILE A 21 1.03 5.79 -1.35
N GLU A 22 0.47 6.83 -0.74
CA GLU A 22 1.21 7.74 0.13
C GLU A 22 0.78 7.55 1.58
N ALA A 23 1.75 7.35 2.46
CA ALA A 23 1.55 7.38 3.91
C ALA A 23 2.07 8.69 4.48
N THR A 24 1.25 9.38 5.26
CA THR A 24 1.64 10.53 6.08
C THR A 24 1.49 10.21 7.55
N ILE A 25 2.55 10.43 8.33
CA ILE A 25 2.58 10.24 9.78
C ILE A 25 2.69 11.61 10.45
N SER A 26 1.70 11.90 11.30
CA SER A 26 1.61 13.15 12.07
C SER A 26 1.41 12.87 13.56
N ASN A 27 1.66 13.90 14.38
CA ASN A 27 1.32 13.82 15.80
C ASN A 27 -0.20 13.70 15.97
N GLY A 28 -0.63 13.05 17.05
CA GLY A 28 -2.04 12.79 17.36
C GLY A 28 -2.25 11.39 17.93
N LEU A 29 -3.48 11.09 18.30
CA LEU A 29 -3.85 9.76 18.80
C LEU A 29 -3.59 8.68 17.73
N PRO A 30 -3.20 7.45 18.13
CA PRO A 30 -3.00 6.34 17.22
C PRO A 30 -4.26 6.07 16.38
N GLN A 31 -4.15 6.28 15.08
CA GLN A 31 -5.24 6.02 14.14
C GLN A 31 -4.66 5.76 12.75
N LEU A 32 -5.15 4.73 12.06
CA LEU A 32 -4.85 4.47 10.66
C LEU A 32 -6.09 4.76 9.83
N ASN A 33 -6.02 5.78 8.98
CA ASN A 33 -7.09 6.15 8.05
C ASN A 33 -6.64 5.88 6.62
N ILE A 34 -7.52 5.29 5.80
CA ILE A 34 -7.23 5.01 4.39
C ILE A 34 -8.24 5.72 3.51
N VAL A 35 -7.77 6.63 2.66
CA VAL A 35 -8.56 7.47 1.76
C VAL A 35 -8.42 6.95 0.34
N GLY A 36 -9.52 6.97 -0.42
CA GLY A 36 -9.56 6.48 -1.81
C GLY A 36 -10.00 5.02 -1.94
N MET A 37 -10.58 4.42 -0.90
CA MET A 37 -11.21 3.10 -0.92
C MET A 37 -12.53 3.09 -0.13
N SER A 38 -13.33 2.03 -0.30
CA SER A 38 -14.57 1.86 0.47
C SER A 38 -14.28 1.55 1.96
N GLU A 39 -15.13 2.05 2.86
CA GLU A 39 -14.92 1.90 4.30
C GLU A 39 -14.86 0.42 4.74
N HIS A 40 -15.69 -0.44 4.16
CA HIS A 40 -15.67 -1.87 4.45
C HIS A 40 -14.29 -2.48 4.15
N ARG A 41 -13.73 -2.16 2.98
CA ARG A 41 -12.41 -2.65 2.55
C ARG A 41 -11.28 -2.05 3.39
N ALA A 42 -11.36 -0.75 3.70
CA ALA A 42 -10.40 -0.09 4.60
C ALA A 42 -10.36 -0.78 5.95
N LYS A 43 -11.51 -1.13 6.53
CA LYS A 43 -11.59 -1.84 7.81
C LYS A 43 -10.83 -3.17 7.80
N HIS A 44 -11.04 -4.00 6.77
CA HIS A 44 -10.35 -5.30 6.65
C HIS A 44 -8.86 -5.14 6.37
N SER A 45 -8.50 -4.18 5.52
CA SER A 45 -7.10 -3.89 5.18
C SER A 45 -6.30 -3.44 6.41
N ARG A 46 -6.88 -2.57 7.26
CA ARG A 46 -6.24 -2.09 8.50
C ARG A 46 -5.81 -3.23 9.44
N GLU A 47 -6.67 -4.23 9.61
CA GLU A 47 -6.36 -5.38 10.48
C GLU A 47 -5.21 -6.22 9.90
N ARG A 48 -5.25 -6.49 8.60
CA ARG A 48 -4.20 -7.28 7.92
C ARG A 48 -2.86 -6.55 7.87
N ILE A 49 -2.86 -5.25 7.57
CA ILE A 49 -1.65 -4.42 7.57
C ILE A 49 -1.01 -4.40 8.95
N ARG A 50 -1.81 -4.17 10.01
CA ARG A 50 -1.30 -4.19 11.39
C ARG A 50 -0.66 -5.53 11.71
N SER A 51 -1.42 -6.62 11.54
CA SER A 51 -0.95 -7.95 11.89
C SER A 51 0.29 -8.35 11.07
N ALA A 52 0.32 -8.04 9.78
CA ALA A 52 1.46 -8.34 8.91
C ALA A 52 2.72 -7.56 9.28
N ILE A 53 2.60 -6.26 9.61
CA ILE A 53 3.73 -5.45 10.08
C ILE A 53 4.31 -6.06 11.36
N GLU A 54 3.45 -6.44 12.32
CA GLU A 54 3.86 -7.03 13.59
C GLU A 54 4.51 -8.42 13.40
N HIS A 55 3.92 -9.29 12.57
CA HIS A 55 4.48 -10.61 12.26
C HIS A 55 5.83 -10.53 11.53
N ALA A 56 6.04 -9.49 10.72
CA ALA A 56 7.31 -9.25 10.05
C ALA A 56 8.38 -8.64 10.99
N GLY A 57 8.08 -8.44 12.27
CA GLY A 57 9.01 -7.89 13.27
C GLY A 57 9.16 -6.37 13.22
N PHE A 58 8.31 -5.68 12.45
CA PHE A 58 8.24 -4.23 12.41
C PHE A 58 7.20 -3.70 13.40
N LYS A 59 7.19 -2.38 13.60
CA LYS A 59 6.25 -1.70 14.48
C LYS A 59 5.27 -0.85 13.68
N LEU A 60 3.98 -0.98 13.95
CA LEU A 60 3.03 0.03 13.49
C LEU A 60 3.21 1.29 14.36
N PRO A 61 3.45 2.48 13.80
CA PRO A 61 3.64 3.68 14.61
C PRO A 61 2.40 4.04 15.45
N ASP A 62 2.60 4.30 16.74
CA ASP A 62 1.56 4.81 17.66
C ASP A 62 1.28 6.30 17.44
N ARG A 63 0.93 6.65 16.22
CA ARG A 63 0.67 8.01 15.75
C ARG A 63 -0.51 8.03 14.79
N ARG A 64 -0.96 9.23 14.42
CA ARG A 64 -1.95 9.38 13.35
C ARG A 64 -1.27 9.11 12.01
N ILE A 65 -1.80 8.13 11.28
CA ILE A 65 -1.36 7.70 9.95
C ILE A 65 -2.52 7.92 8.99
N VAL A 66 -2.27 8.64 7.91
CA VAL A 66 -3.20 8.82 6.80
C VAL A 66 -2.58 8.22 5.55
N ILE A 67 -3.30 7.30 4.94
CA ILE A 67 -2.96 6.67 3.67
C ILE A 67 -3.83 7.29 2.58
N ASN A 68 -3.22 7.77 1.52
CA ASN A 68 -3.90 8.29 0.35
C ASN A 68 -3.59 7.41 -0.86
N LEU A 69 -4.63 7.05 -1.62
CA LEU A 69 -4.50 6.31 -2.87
C LEU A 69 -4.89 7.21 -4.05
N ALA A 70 -3.91 7.62 -4.86
CA ALA A 70 -4.11 8.49 -6.01
C ALA A 70 -3.82 7.75 -7.33
N PRO A 71 -4.51 8.09 -8.44
CA PRO A 71 -5.53 9.14 -8.56
C PRO A 71 -6.92 8.62 -8.13
N SER A 72 -7.80 9.50 -7.62
CA SER A 72 -9.07 9.11 -6.97
C SER A 72 -10.16 8.61 -7.92
N ASP A 73 -10.08 8.98 -9.19
CA ASP A 73 -10.99 8.63 -10.29
C ASP A 73 -10.83 7.18 -10.77
N VAL A 74 -9.69 6.55 -10.51
CA VAL A 74 -9.46 5.14 -10.83
C VAL A 74 -10.16 4.23 -9.81
N PRO A 75 -11.02 3.28 -10.24
CA PRO A 75 -11.60 2.26 -9.36
C PRO A 75 -10.54 1.42 -8.66
N LYS A 76 -10.53 1.45 -7.32
CA LYS A 76 -9.58 0.70 -6.46
C LYS A 76 -10.27 -0.45 -5.75
N GLU A 77 -11.13 -1.15 -6.49
CA GLU A 77 -11.97 -2.21 -5.93
C GLU A 77 -11.26 -3.56 -5.84
N HIS A 78 -10.18 -3.76 -6.61
CA HIS A 78 -9.39 -4.98 -6.58
C HIS A 78 -8.42 -5.01 -5.39
N ALA A 79 -8.12 -6.21 -4.92
CA ALA A 79 -7.19 -6.43 -3.82
C ALA A 79 -5.75 -6.45 -4.33
N GLY A 80 -4.81 -5.98 -3.50
CA GLY A 80 -3.43 -5.74 -3.92
C GLY A 80 -2.77 -4.50 -3.32
N PHE A 81 -3.53 -3.66 -2.59
CA PHE A 81 -2.96 -2.47 -1.97
C PHE A 81 -2.46 -2.68 -0.53
N ASP A 82 -2.76 -3.81 0.12
CA ASP A 82 -2.32 -4.04 1.50
C ASP A 82 -0.78 -3.98 1.62
N LEU A 83 -0.07 -4.68 0.71
CA LEU A 83 1.39 -4.67 0.68
C LEU A 83 1.99 -3.27 0.46
N PRO A 84 1.67 -2.53 -0.62
CA PRO A 84 2.24 -1.21 -0.83
C PRO A 84 1.83 -0.21 0.28
N ILE A 85 0.65 -0.35 0.89
CA ILE A 85 0.28 0.46 2.06
C ILE A 85 1.22 0.15 3.23
N ALA A 86 1.41 -1.12 3.59
CA ALA A 86 2.32 -1.49 4.67
C ALA A 86 3.74 -0.96 4.42
N LEU A 87 4.25 -1.13 3.20
CA LEU A 87 5.57 -0.60 2.80
C LEU A 87 5.65 0.92 2.94
N SER A 88 4.64 1.66 2.48
CA SER A 88 4.62 3.13 2.61
C SER A 88 4.68 3.58 4.07
N ILE A 89 4.03 2.86 4.99
CA ILE A 89 4.07 3.13 6.44
C ILE A 89 5.48 2.85 6.99
N LEU A 90 6.09 1.73 6.62
CA LEU A 90 7.43 1.36 7.08
C LEU A 90 8.49 2.37 6.60
N ILE A 91 8.37 2.87 5.38
CA ILE A 91 9.27 3.89 4.84
C ILE A 91 9.01 5.25 5.54
N ALA A 92 7.74 5.66 5.68
CA ALA A 92 7.39 6.92 6.34
C ALA A 92 7.81 6.95 7.82
N SER A 93 7.88 5.77 8.46
CA SER A 93 8.36 5.58 9.82
C SER A 93 9.87 5.31 9.93
N GLN A 94 10.60 5.34 8.81
CA GLN A 94 12.06 5.14 8.73
C GLN A 94 12.52 3.75 9.19
N GLN A 95 11.64 2.76 9.20
CA GLN A 95 11.99 1.36 9.50
C GLN A 95 12.58 0.66 8.28
N VAL A 96 12.30 1.16 7.07
CA VAL A 96 12.88 0.68 5.82
C VAL A 96 13.33 1.88 4.99
N GLU A 97 14.46 1.72 4.31
CA GLU A 97 15.07 2.74 3.47
C GLU A 97 14.27 2.97 2.17
N ALA A 98 13.94 4.23 1.88
CA ALA A 98 13.15 4.61 0.71
C ALA A 98 13.83 4.30 -0.63
N SER A 99 15.18 4.36 -0.67
CA SER A 99 15.99 4.11 -1.88
C SER A 99 15.74 2.72 -2.47
N ARG A 100 15.40 1.74 -1.63
CA ARG A 100 15.12 0.35 -2.04
C ARG A 100 13.85 0.19 -2.86
N PHE A 101 12.99 1.20 -2.89
CA PHE A 101 11.70 1.18 -3.61
C PHE A 101 11.66 2.15 -4.79
N GLN A 102 12.79 2.82 -5.09
CA GLN A 102 12.89 3.64 -6.29
C GLN A 102 12.76 2.76 -7.53
N GLY A 103 11.85 3.12 -8.41
CA GLY A 103 11.57 2.35 -9.63
C GLY A 103 10.90 1.00 -9.36
N LEU A 104 10.33 0.76 -8.18
CA LEU A 104 9.58 -0.47 -7.91
C LEU A 104 8.08 -0.20 -7.80
N CYS A 105 7.32 -1.17 -8.28
CA CYS A 105 5.89 -1.27 -8.04
C CYS A 105 5.60 -2.47 -7.13
N ALA A 106 4.83 -2.24 -6.07
CA ALA A 106 4.38 -3.29 -5.16
C ALA A 106 2.89 -3.58 -5.35
N MET A 107 2.56 -4.86 -5.38
CA MET A 107 1.19 -5.34 -5.47
C MET A 107 1.07 -6.64 -4.68
N GLY A 108 0.09 -6.73 -3.79
CA GLY A 108 -0.13 -7.93 -2.98
C GLY A 108 -1.15 -7.73 -1.88
N GLU A 109 -1.81 -8.82 -1.51
CA GLU A 109 -2.62 -8.89 -0.30
C GLU A 109 -1.76 -9.35 0.87
N LEU A 110 -2.04 -8.84 2.06
CA LEU A 110 -1.39 -9.33 3.28
C LEU A 110 -2.37 -10.24 4.02
N SER A 111 -1.89 -11.37 4.53
CA SER A 111 -2.64 -12.19 5.47
C SER A 111 -2.49 -11.66 6.90
N LEU A 112 -3.31 -12.17 7.82
CA LEU A 112 -3.13 -11.91 9.26
C LEU A 112 -1.83 -12.55 9.81
N THR A 113 -1.23 -13.51 9.10
CA THR A 113 0.02 -14.17 9.50
C THR A 113 1.27 -13.51 8.90
N GLY A 114 1.10 -12.39 8.16
CA GLY A 114 2.21 -11.69 7.50
C GLY A 114 2.62 -12.27 6.14
N GLU A 115 1.89 -13.26 5.61
CA GLU A 115 2.13 -13.77 4.26
C GLU A 115 1.68 -12.77 3.20
N VAL A 116 2.50 -12.61 2.17
CA VAL A 116 2.10 -11.89 0.95
C VAL A 116 1.39 -12.87 0.02
N ARG A 117 0.13 -12.58 -0.29
CA ARG A 117 -0.71 -13.36 -1.18
C ARG A 117 -0.76 -12.75 -2.56
N THR A 118 -0.77 -13.62 -3.56
CA THR A 118 -0.95 -13.25 -4.97
C THR A 118 -2.30 -12.62 -5.19
N VAL A 119 -2.37 -11.68 -6.14
CA VAL A 119 -3.61 -11.00 -6.51
C VAL A 119 -3.88 -11.13 -8.01
N PRO A 120 -5.15 -11.04 -8.44
CA PRO A 120 -5.47 -11.08 -9.86
C PRO A 120 -4.81 -9.94 -10.64
N GLY A 121 -4.46 -10.20 -11.90
CA GLY A 121 -3.95 -9.17 -12.81
C GLY A 121 -2.45 -8.87 -12.70
N LEU A 122 -1.68 -9.64 -11.92
CA LEU A 122 -0.23 -9.45 -11.77
C LEU A 122 0.54 -9.40 -13.10
N LEU A 123 0.17 -10.22 -14.09
CA LEU A 123 0.81 -10.19 -15.41
C LEU A 123 0.56 -8.86 -16.14
N ILE A 124 -0.68 -8.36 -16.11
CA ILE A 124 -1.05 -7.08 -16.73
C ILE A 124 -0.32 -5.94 -16.03
N ALA A 125 -0.29 -5.96 -14.70
CA ALA A 125 0.45 -5.00 -13.89
C ALA A 125 1.95 -5.00 -14.24
N ALA A 126 2.58 -6.18 -14.31
CA ALA A 126 4.00 -6.32 -14.64
C ALA A 126 4.32 -5.79 -16.04
N LEU A 127 3.49 -6.10 -17.04
CA LEU A 127 3.65 -5.57 -18.40
C LEU A 127 3.55 -4.04 -18.45
N ALA A 128 2.57 -3.46 -17.74
CA ALA A 128 2.40 -2.02 -17.66
C ALA A 128 3.57 -1.32 -16.94
N CYS A 129 4.09 -1.91 -15.86
CA CYS A 129 5.30 -1.43 -15.20
C CYS A 129 6.49 -1.40 -16.17
N GLY A 130 6.76 -2.51 -16.86
CA GLY A 130 7.86 -2.58 -17.81
C GLY A 130 7.75 -1.58 -18.96
N GLN A 131 6.54 -1.30 -19.45
CA GLN A 131 6.29 -0.25 -20.46
C GLN A 131 6.51 1.17 -19.92
N SER A 132 6.33 1.37 -18.62
CA SER A 132 6.47 2.67 -17.94
C SER A 132 7.88 2.92 -17.39
N GLY A 133 8.80 1.97 -17.58
CA GLY A 133 10.17 2.05 -17.04
C GLY A 133 10.28 1.76 -15.55
N LEU A 134 9.31 1.00 -15.01
CA LEU A 134 9.30 0.45 -13.65
C LEU A 134 9.63 -1.04 -13.66
#